data_AF-A0A9P9DXT6-F1
#
_entry.id   AF-A0A9P9DXT6-F1
#
_cell.length_a   1.000
_cell.length_b   1.000
_cell.length_c   1.000
_cell.angle_alpha   90.00
_cell.angle_beta   90.00
_cell.angle_gamma   90.00
#
_symmetry.space_group_name_H-M   'P 1'
#
loop_
_entity.id
_entity.type
_entity.pdbx_description
1 polymer ?
#
loop_
_entity_poly.entity_id
_entity_poly.type
_entity_poly.pdbx_seq_one_letter_code
_entity_poly.pdbx_strand_id
1 'polypeptide(L)'
;MKLSTLLSLAGTASIAVAAPAPIERRADMCGQWDSTVSGVYTLYNNLWGRDDATSGSQCTTLDSVSGSTIKWHAKWTWVGGPGHVKSYPNVVTKFTQKALSAVSSLKSEWAWTYTGNGVIANVAYDLFTSSQANGNPENEIMIWLSALGGAGPISSTGAPIATVTLAGKSWKLYKGMNRQMVVYSFVASSAVKSFNGDVNEFVKYLTSKQGLNAAQILTSIGAGTEPFEGSNAVFTTTKYTLSVK
;
A
#
# COMPACT_ATOMS: atom_id res chain seq x y z
N MET A 1 -68.95 4.90 -44.59
CA MET A 1 -68.06 3.72 -44.47
C MET A 1 -66.73 4.02 -45.15
N LYS A 2 -65.67 4.31 -44.38
CA LYS A 2 -64.29 4.35 -44.88
C LYS A 2 -63.43 3.52 -43.91
N LEU A 3 -62.88 2.43 -44.42
CA LEU A 3 -62.01 1.50 -43.71
C LEU A 3 -60.64 2.16 -43.52
N SER A 4 -60.12 2.17 -42.29
CA SER A 4 -58.75 2.62 -42.01
C SER A 4 -57.92 1.40 -41.58
N THR A 5 -56.97 1.02 -42.41
CA THR A 5 -56.04 -0.09 -42.19
C THR A 5 -54.86 0.40 -41.35
N LEU A 6 -54.65 -0.19 -40.17
CA LEU A 6 -53.46 0.06 -39.35
C LEU A 6 -52.33 -0.89 -39.77
N LEU A 7 -51.20 -0.31 -40.18
CA LEU A 7 -49.96 -1.01 -40.49
C LEU A 7 -49.09 -1.02 -39.21
N SER A 8 -48.78 -2.20 -38.68
CA SER A 8 -47.89 -2.37 -37.53
C SER A 8 -46.44 -2.61 -38.00
N LEU A 9 -45.53 -1.66 -37.70
CA LEU A 9 -44.09 -1.86 -37.84
C LEU A 9 -43.53 -2.45 -36.53
N ALA A 10 -43.00 -3.67 -36.58
CA ALA A 10 -42.23 -4.26 -35.49
C ALA A 10 -40.78 -3.75 -35.55
N GLY A 11 -40.36 -2.97 -34.55
CA GLY A 11 -38.97 -2.51 -34.39
C GLY A 11 -38.15 -3.53 -33.60
N THR A 12 -37.03 -3.99 -34.18
CA THR A 12 -36.01 -4.79 -33.49
C THR A 12 -35.13 -3.88 -32.63
N ALA A 13 -35.15 -4.08 -31.31
CA ALA A 13 -34.29 -3.36 -30.38
C ALA A 13 -32.93 -4.08 -30.26
N SER A 14 -31.88 -3.46 -30.79
CA SER A 14 -30.49 -3.89 -30.58
C SER A 14 -30.05 -3.51 -29.16
N ILE A 15 -29.75 -4.51 -28.32
CA ILE A 15 -29.19 -4.28 -26.98
C ILE A 15 -27.70 -3.99 -27.15
N ALA A 16 -27.32 -2.72 -27.10
CA ALA A 16 -25.92 -2.32 -27.03
C ALA A 16 -25.37 -2.64 -25.63
N VAL A 17 -24.44 -3.59 -25.55
CA VAL A 17 -23.70 -3.88 -24.32
C VAL A 17 -22.68 -2.76 -24.12
N ALA A 18 -22.91 -1.90 -23.13
CA ALA A 18 -21.97 -0.84 -22.79
C ALA A 18 -20.67 -1.46 -22.25
N ALA A 19 -19.55 -1.25 -22.96
CA ALA A 19 -18.23 -1.56 -22.44
C ALA A 19 -17.91 -0.61 -21.27
N PRO A 20 -17.30 -1.07 -20.16
CA PRO A 20 -16.91 -0.20 -19.07
C PRO A 20 -15.89 0.83 -19.57
N ALA A 21 -16.21 2.11 -19.42
CA ALA A 21 -15.30 3.19 -19.78
C ALA A 21 -14.02 3.12 -18.93
N PRO A 22 -12.82 3.25 -19.53
CA PRO A 22 -11.60 3.38 -18.76
C PRO A 22 -11.68 4.67 -17.92
N ILE A 23 -11.37 4.58 -16.63
CA ILE A 23 -11.24 5.74 -15.76
C ILE A 23 -9.98 6.50 -16.21
N GLU A 24 -10.15 7.74 -16.69
CA GLU A 24 -9.04 8.65 -17.04
C GLU A 24 -8.14 8.96 -15.83
N ARG A 25 -6.87 9.29 -16.10
CA ARG A 25 -5.91 9.74 -15.07
C ARG A 25 -6.54 10.87 -14.27
N ARG A 26 -6.59 10.72 -12.94
CA ARG A 26 -7.05 11.81 -12.07
C ARG A 26 -5.97 12.88 -11.98
N ALA A 27 -6.39 14.10 -11.62
CA ALA A 27 -5.46 15.19 -11.33
C ALA A 27 -4.48 14.81 -10.19
N ASP A 28 -3.31 15.45 -10.21
CA ASP A 28 -2.29 15.28 -9.18
C ASP A 28 -2.84 15.72 -7.81
N MET A 29 -2.69 14.86 -6.79
CA MET A 29 -3.07 15.13 -5.40
C MET A 29 -1.84 15.60 -4.64
N CYS A 30 -1.75 16.90 -4.35
CA CYS A 30 -0.56 17.52 -3.74
C CYS A 30 -0.80 18.00 -2.30
N GLY A 31 -2.06 18.04 -1.84
CA GLY A 31 -2.40 18.38 -0.47
C GLY A 31 -1.96 17.31 0.54
N GLN A 32 -1.74 17.74 1.79
CA GLN A 32 -1.20 16.87 2.85
C GLN A 32 -2.05 15.61 3.07
N TRP A 33 -3.37 15.77 3.04
CA TRP A 33 -4.34 14.71 3.33
C TRP A 33 -5.22 14.37 2.13
N ASP A 34 -4.82 14.79 0.93
CA ASP A 34 -5.55 14.47 -0.29
C ASP A 34 -5.58 12.95 -0.48
N SER A 35 -6.74 12.46 -0.92
CA SER A 35 -6.94 11.06 -1.24
C SER A 35 -7.99 10.88 -2.31
N THR A 36 -7.98 9.70 -2.93
CA THR A 36 -9.01 9.30 -3.88
C THR A 36 -9.40 7.84 -3.68
N VAL A 37 -10.70 7.56 -3.78
CA VAL A 37 -11.26 6.22 -3.66
C VAL A 37 -11.56 5.68 -5.05
N SER A 38 -11.15 4.43 -5.32
CA SER A 38 -11.48 3.71 -6.54
C SER A 38 -11.67 2.23 -6.25
N GLY A 39 -12.92 1.77 -6.35
CA GLY A 39 -13.30 0.40 -5.96
C GLY A 39 -12.98 0.13 -4.49
N VAL A 40 -12.18 -0.90 -4.23
CA VAL A 40 -11.72 -1.26 -2.87
C VAL A 40 -10.49 -0.47 -2.43
N TYR A 41 -9.90 0.35 -3.30
CA TYR A 41 -8.66 1.07 -3.01
C TYR A 41 -8.95 2.49 -2.56
N THR A 42 -8.24 2.94 -1.54
CA THR A 42 -8.07 4.38 -1.26
C THR A 42 -6.60 4.71 -1.39
N LEU A 43 -6.28 5.61 -2.32
CA LEU A 43 -4.93 6.11 -2.55
C LEU A 43 -4.77 7.44 -1.82
N TYR A 44 -3.77 7.54 -0.95
CA TYR A 44 -3.49 8.73 -0.15
C TYR A 44 -2.19 9.39 -0.58
N ASN A 45 -2.12 10.72 -0.49
CA ASN A 45 -0.85 11.44 -0.57
C ASN A 45 -0.08 11.40 0.77
N ASN A 46 -0.81 11.56 1.89
CA ASN A 46 -0.36 11.30 3.26
C ASN A 46 1.01 11.92 3.62
N LEU A 47 1.09 13.25 3.65
CA LEU A 47 2.31 13.97 4.01
C LEU A 47 2.41 14.21 5.53
N TRP A 48 2.28 13.13 6.31
CA TRP A 48 2.15 13.21 7.77
C TRP A 48 3.39 13.77 8.47
N GLY A 49 4.58 13.51 7.93
CA GLY A 49 5.87 13.94 8.49
C GLY A 49 6.49 15.11 7.75
N ARG A 50 5.73 15.82 6.90
CA ARG A 50 6.29 16.87 6.02
C ARG A 50 6.98 17.99 6.81
N ASP A 51 6.52 18.22 8.04
CA ASP A 51 6.98 19.32 8.88
C ASP A 51 8.37 19.01 9.50
N ASP A 52 8.85 17.76 9.41
CA ASP A 52 10.24 17.39 9.71
C ASP A 52 11.21 17.78 8.56
N ALA A 53 10.70 18.14 7.38
CA ALA A 53 11.52 18.60 6.26
C ALA A 53 11.83 20.10 6.40
N THR A 54 13.03 20.51 5.97
CA THR A 54 13.34 21.94 5.81
C THR A 54 12.68 22.52 4.57
N SER A 55 12.53 21.70 3.52
CA SER A 55 11.78 22.05 2.31
C SER A 55 11.44 20.80 1.51
N GLY A 56 10.47 20.93 0.61
CA GLY A 56 10.08 19.85 -0.27
C GLY A 56 8.61 19.89 -0.63
N SER A 57 8.21 19.00 -1.52
CA SER A 57 6.84 18.81 -1.95
C SER A 57 6.64 17.40 -2.48
N GLN A 58 5.38 16.98 -2.50
CA GLN A 58 4.99 15.71 -3.07
C GLN A 58 3.60 15.80 -3.67
N CYS A 59 3.43 15.16 -4.82
CA CYS A 59 2.12 14.89 -5.41
C CYS A 59 1.97 13.40 -5.72
N THR A 60 0.76 12.88 -5.52
CA THR A 60 0.38 11.49 -5.80
C THR A 60 -0.74 11.45 -6.82
N THR A 61 -0.67 10.52 -7.77
CA THR A 61 -1.59 10.48 -8.91
C THR A 61 -2.07 9.06 -9.15
N LEU A 62 -3.40 8.89 -9.23
CA LEU A 62 -4.02 7.66 -9.67
C LEU A 62 -3.95 7.57 -11.20
N ASP A 63 -3.20 6.61 -11.72
CA ASP A 63 -3.05 6.42 -13.17
C ASP A 63 -4.22 5.63 -13.75
N SER A 64 -4.58 4.50 -13.15
CA SER A 64 -5.73 3.69 -13.58
C SER A 64 -6.13 2.65 -12.54
N VAL A 65 -7.39 2.20 -12.61
CA VAL A 65 -7.87 0.97 -11.98
C VAL A 65 -8.55 0.12 -13.04
N SER A 66 -8.15 -1.15 -13.15
CA SER A 66 -8.75 -2.12 -14.06
C SER A 66 -8.94 -3.46 -13.34
N GLY A 67 -10.19 -3.87 -13.18
CA GLY A 67 -10.54 -5.00 -12.32
C GLY A 67 -10.06 -4.78 -10.89
N SER A 68 -9.27 -5.72 -10.37
CA SER A 68 -8.64 -5.63 -9.04
C SER A 68 -7.26 -4.98 -9.07
N THR A 69 -6.78 -4.47 -10.20
CA THR A 69 -5.44 -3.88 -10.33
C THR A 69 -5.49 -2.36 -10.29
N ILE A 70 -4.72 -1.76 -9.38
CA ILE A 70 -4.49 -0.32 -9.32
C ILE A 70 -3.06 0.01 -9.78
N LYS A 71 -2.93 1.13 -10.49
CA LYS A 71 -1.66 1.73 -10.91
C LYS A 71 -1.65 3.19 -10.51
N TRP A 72 -0.53 3.64 -9.97
CA TRP A 72 -0.38 4.98 -9.44
C TRP A 72 1.09 5.34 -9.32
N HIS A 73 1.39 6.63 -9.16
CA HIS A 73 2.74 7.09 -8.87
C HIS A 73 2.72 8.27 -7.90
N ALA A 74 3.85 8.49 -7.24
CA ALA A 74 4.13 9.68 -6.45
C ALA A 74 5.42 10.33 -6.94
N LYS A 75 5.39 11.66 -7.07
CA LYS A 75 6.55 12.49 -7.37
C LYS A 75 6.87 13.35 -6.18
N TRP A 76 8.13 13.40 -5.77
CA TRP A 76 8.51 14.17 -4.60
C TRP A 76 9.96 14.67 -4.65
N THR A 77 10.18 15.72 -3.86
CA THR A 77 11.49 16.19 -3.42
C THR A 77 11.37 16.49 -1.94
N TRP A 78 12.27 15.96 -1.11
CA TRP A 78 12.32 16.22 0.32
C TRP A 78 13.76 16.50 0.74
N VAL A 79 13.95 17.57 1.52
CA VAL A 79 15.26 18.04 1.98
C VAL A 79 15.21 18.29 3.48
N GLY A 80 16.24 17.84 4.21
CA GLY A 80 16.37 18.04 5.64
C GLY A 80 15.56 17.04 6.47
N GLY A 81 15.74 17.09 7.79
CA GLY A 81 15.20 16.08 8.71
C GLY A 81 15.76 14.68 8.45
N PRO A 82 17.09 14.48 8.43
CA PRO A 82 17.69 13.18 8.17
C PRO A 82 17.21 12.16 9.20
N GLY A 83 16.83 10.96 8.72
CA GLY A 83 16.28 9.90 9.57
C GLY A 83 14.79 10.03 9.91
N HIS A 84 14.12 11.11 9.48
CA HIS A 84 12.67 11.30 9.64
C HIS A 84 11.93 11.08 8.32
N VAL A 85 10.89 10.24 8.36
CA VAL A 85 9.99 10.01 7.23
C VAL A 85 9.13 11.26 6.99
N LYS A 86 8.96 11.68 5.73
CA LYS A 86 8.18 12.89 5.38
C LYS A 86 6.74 12.59 4.99
N SER A 87 6.48 11.40 4.47
CA SER A 87 5.17 11.02 3.97
C SER A 87 5.05 9.51 3.88
N TYR A 88 3.84 9.02 3.63
CA TYR A 88 3.63 7.65 3.21
C TYR A 88 2.53 7.59 2.15
N PRO A 89 2.78 8.08 0.91
CA PRO A 89 1.86 7.88 -0.19
C PRO A 89 1.64 6.38 -0.38
N ASN A 90 0.40 5.95 -0.21
CA ASN A 90 0.08 4.54 -0.14
C ASN A 90 -1.33 4.27 -0.67
N VAL A 91 -1.52 3.03 -1.12
CA VAL A 91 -2.85 2.49 -1.36
C VAL A 91 -3.25 1.63 -0.16
N VAL A 92 -4.39 1.93 0.45
CA VAL A 92 -5.05 1.07 1.43
C VAL A 92 -6.14 0.27 0.74
N THR A 93 -6.21 -1.03 1.01
CA THR A 93 -7.29 -1.89 0.50
C THR A 93 -8.38 -2.02 1.55
N LYS A 94 -9.63 -1.77 1.17
CA LYS A 94 -10.80 -2.00 2.00
C LYS A 94 -11.10 -3.50 2.09
N PHE A 95 -11.29 -3.99 3.30
CA PHE A 95 -11.67 -5.38 3.59
C PHE A 95 -12.52 -5.43 4.87
N THR A 96 -13.16 -6.57 5.11
CA THR A 96 -13.79 -6.84 6.42
C THR A 96 -12.72 -7.24 7.41
N GLN A 97 -12.54 -6.44 8.47
CA GLN A 97 -11.58 -6.71 9.53
C GLN A 97 -11.84 -8.08 10.18
N LYS A 98 -10.76 -8.78 10.51
CA LYS A 98 -10.78 -10.13 11.10
C LYS A 98 -9.65 -10.28 12.10
N ALA A 99 -9.83 -11.16 13.08
CA ALA A 99 -8.73 -11.65 13.89
C ALA A 99 -7.64 -12.27 13.00
N LEU A 100 -6.36 -12.13 13.34
CA LEU A 100 -5.25 -12.71 12.57
C LEU A 100 -5.41 -14.22 12.40
N SER A 101 -5.94 -14.91 13.42
CA SER A 101 -6.26 -16.34 13.37
C SER A 101 -7.32 -16.72 12.34
N ALA A 102 -8.19 -15.78 11.96
CA ALA A 102 -9.26 -15.95 10.98
C ALA A 102 -8.88 -15.47 9.58
N VAL A 103 -7.68 -14.89 9.39
CA VAL A 103 -7.15 -14.54 8.07
C VAL A 103 -6.49 -15.77 7.46
N SER A 104 -7.11 -16.31 6.42
CA SER A 104 -6.60 -17.47 5.68
C SER A 104 -5.52 -17.07 4.68
N SER A 105 -5.67 -15.92 4.00
CA SER A 105 -4.69 -15.40 3.03
C SER A 105 -4.77 -13.88 2.84
N LEU A 106 -3.63 -13.28 2.49
CA LEU A 106 -3.41 -11.90 2.09
C LEU A 106 -2.61 -11.89 0.77
N LYS A 107 -3.17 -12.47 -0.30
CA LYS A 107 -2.47 -12.61 -1.58
C LYS A 107 -2.29 -11.25 -2.24
N SER A 108 -1.05 -10.92 -2.61
CA SER A 108 -0.71 -9.66 -3.26
C SER A 108 0.25 -9.86 -4.43
N GLU A 109 0.03 -9.09 -5.48
CA GLU A 109 1.03 -8.82 -6.51
C GLU A 109 1.36 -7.34 -6.48
N TRP A 110 2.65 -7.01 -6.43
CA TRP A 110 3.10 -5.62 -6.45
C TRP A 110 4.36 -5.46 -7.28
N ALA A 111 4.26 -4.70 -8.37
CA ALA A 111 5.36 -4.32 -9.23
C ALA A 111 5.55 -2.81 -9.20
N TRP A 112 6.80 -2.37 -9.04
CA TRP A 112 7.13 -0.97 -8.87
C TRP A 112 8.50 -0.59 -9.44
N THR A 113 8.66 0.70 -9.73
CA THR A 113 9.92 1.33 -10.11
C THR A 113 10.18 2.59 -9.29
N TYR A 114 11.44 3.03 -9.26
CA TYR A 114 11.86 4.24 -8.57
C TYR A 114 12.98 4.90 -9.37
N THR A 115 12.86 6.20 -9.60
CA THR A 115 13.93 7.04 -10.15
C THR A 115 14.11 8.29 -9.29
N GLY A 116 15.22 9.01 -9.47
CA GLY A 116 15.52 10.23 -8.75
C GLY A 116 16.99 10.32 -8.35
N ASN A 117 17.35 11.44 -7.72
CA ASN A 117 18.71 11.72 -7.27
C ASN A 117 18.79 11.64 -5.74
N GLY A 118 19.75 10.88 -5.24
CA GLY A 118 20.01 10.77 -3.78
C GLY A 118 18.81 10.23 -2.99
N VAL A 119 18.01 9.34 -3.59
CA VAL A 119 16.78 8.83 -2.97
C VAL A 119 17.09 7.97 -1.74
N ILE A 120 16.66 8.44 -0.57
CA ILE A 120 16.57 7.70 0.68
C ILE A 120 15.09 7.45 0.96
N ALA A 121 14.65 6.22 0.76
CA ALA A 121 13.25 5.83 0.91
C ALA A 121 13.12 4.32 1.11
N ASN A 122 11.99 3.86 1.66
CA ASN A 122 11.61 2.46 1.57
C ASN A 122 10.53 2.24 0.50
N VAL A 123 10.26 0.97 0.19
CA VAL A 123 9.01 0.54 -0.47
C VAL A 123 8.45 -0.60 0.36
N ALA A 124 7.27 -0.40 0.95
CA ALA A 124 6.79 -1.27 2.01
C ALA A 124 5.29 -1.55 1.92
N TYR A 125 4.91 -2.78 2.27
CA TYR A 125 3.59 -3.03 2.84
C TYR A 125 3.58 -2.54 4.28
N ASP A 126 2.42 -2.10 4.73
CA ASP A 126 2.20 -1.66 6.11
C ASP A 126 0.84 -2.13 6.61
N LEU A 127 0.85 -2.83 7.75
CA LEU A 127 -0.30 -3.48 8.36
C LEU A 127 -0.42 -3.03 9.81
N PHE A 128 -1.64 -2.74 10.24
CA PHE A 128 -1.91 -2.40 11.63
C PHE A 128 -2.84 -3.42 12.28
N THR A 129 -2.57 -3.71 13.56
CA THR A 129 -3.45 -4.55 14.37
C THR A 129 -3.83 -3.87 15.69
N SER A 130 -5.00 -4.24 16.20
CA SER A 130 -5.50 -3.78 17.50
C SER A 130 -6.27 -4.88 18.21
N SER A 131 -6.41 -4.79 19.53
CA SER A 131 -7.29 -5.67 20.31
C SER A 131 -8.78 -5.42 20.03
N GLN A 132 -9.11 -4.27 19.44
CA GLN A 132 -10.48 -3.87 19.08
C GLN A 132 -10.55 -3.41 17.62
N ALA A 133 -11.64 -3.73 16.93
CA ALA A 133 -11.84 -3.39 15.51
C ALA A 133 -11.64 -1.88 15.21
N ASN A 134 -12.13 -1.03 16.11
CA ASN A 134 -12.01 0.42 16.03
C ASN A 134 -11.03 1.00 17.08
N GLY A 135 -10.16 0.15 17.63
CA GLY A 135 -9.17 0.54 18.62
C GLY A 135 -7.97 1.24 17.97
N ASN A 136 -7.18 1.91 18.81
CA ASN A 136 -5.88 2.41 18.38
C ASN A 136 -4.98 1.25 17.97
N PRO A 137 -4.11 1.41 16.95
CA PRO A 137 -3.12 0.40 16.63
C PRO A 137 -2.19 0.10 17.81
N GLU A 138 -1.95 -1.19 18.03
CA GLU A 138 -1.07 -1.75 19.06
C GLU A 138 0.18 -2.38 18.43
N ASN A 139 0.06 -2.90 17.20
CA ASN A 139 1.18 -3.43 16.44
C ASN A 139 1.15 -2.87 15.01
N GLU A 140 2.34 -2.64 14.48
CA GLU A 140 2.62 -2.29 13.10
C GLU A 140 3.52 -3.37 12.50
N ILE A 141 3.15 -3.89 11.33
CA ILE A 141 3.88 -4.94 10.64
C ILE A 141 4.21 -4.44 9.25
N MET A 142 5.47 -4.10 9.03
CA MET A 142 5.96 -3.63 7.76
C MET A 142 6.71 -4.73 7.01
N ILE A 143 6.50 -4.82 5.70
CA ILE A 143 7.27 -5.69 4.79
C ILE A 143 7.93 -4.80 3.73
N TRP A 144 9.20 -4.47 3.96
CA TRP A 144 9.97 -3.59 3.08
C TRP A 144 10.55 -4.39 1.93
N LEU A 145 9.93 -4.25 0.76
CA LEU A 145 10.43 -4.79 -0.51
C LEU A 145 11.78 -4.18 -0.90
N SER A 146 12.08 -2.97 -0.44
CA SER A 146 13.38 -2.33 -0.66
C SER A 146 13.67 -1.28 0.40
N ALA A 147 14.95 -1.16 0.73
CA ALA A 147 15.53 -0.03 1.48
C ALA A 147 16.52 0.69 0.55
N LEU A 148 16.21 1.92 0.15
CA LEU A 148 17.00 2.72 -0.78
C LEU A 148 17.85 3.73 0.00
N GLY A 149 19.07 3.98 -0.47
CA GLY A 149 19.90 5.10 0.01
C GLY A 149 20.28 5.06 1.49
N GLY A 150 20.18 3.90 2.16
CA GLY A 150 20.48 3.77 3.59
C GLY A 150 19.27 3.92 4.52
N ALA A 151 18.03 3.95 3.99
CA ALA A 151 16.82 3.90 4.80
C ALA A 151 16.84 2.69 5.75
N GLY A 152 16.57 2.92 7.05
CA GLY A 152 16.58 1.89 8.09
C GLY A 152 15.22 1.75 8.78
N PRO A 153 14.79 0.53 9.14
CA PRO A 153 13.55 0.31 9.87
C PRO A 153 13.69 0.72 11.34
N ILE A 154 12.54 0.85 12.02
CA ILE A 154 12.49 1.00 13.48
C ILE A 154 13.09 -0.26 14.13
N SER A 155 14.09 -0.07 15.00
CA SER A 155 14.76 -1.15 15.71
C SER A 155 15.26 -0.70 17.07
N SER A 156 15.00 -1.48 18.11
CA SER A 156 15.53 -1.21 19.45
C SER A 156 17.04 -1.43 19.57
N THR A 157 17.64 -2.26 18.71
CA THR A 157 19.06 -2.66 18.79
C THR A 157 19.88 -2.17 17.60
N GLY A 158 19.23 -1.69 16.53
CA GLY A 158 19.87 -1.42 15.24
C GLY A 158 20.25 -2.69 14.45
N ALA A 159 19.99 -3.88 14.99
CA ALA A 159 20.32 -5.17 14.38
C ALA A 159 19.07 -6.02 14.14
N PRO A 160 19.08 -6.91 13.13
CA PRO A 160 17.97 -7.84 12.94
C PRO A 160 17.90 -8.85 14.08
N ILE A 161 16.70 -9.13 14.56
CA ILE A 161 16.43 -10.15 15.58
C ILE A 161 16.31 -11.56 14.98
N ALA A 162 16.08 -11.64 13.66
CA ALA A 162 16.07 -12.89 12.91
C ALA A 162 16.35 -12.65 11.43
N THR A 163 16.79 -13.68 10.72
CA THR A 163 16.78 -13.75 9.26
C THR A 163 15.93 -14.94 8.84
N VAL A 164 14.93 -14.71 7.98
CA VAL A 164 13.90 -15.69 7.64
C VAL A 164 13.70 -15.78 6.14
N THR A 165 13.16 -16.91 5.67
CA THR A 165 12.72 -17.07 4.29
C THR A 165 11.20 -17.22 4.27
N LEU A 166 10.52 -16.25 3.67
CA LEU A 166 9.05 -16.17 3.57
C LEU A 166 8.66 -15.70 2.17
N ALA A 167 7.58 -16.24 1.62
CA ALA A 167 7.12 -15.98 0.25
C ALA A 167 8.25 -16.12 -0.81
N GLY A 168 9.15 -17.10 -0.60
CA GLY A 168 10.28 -17.38 -1.49
C GLY A 168 11.40 -16.31 -1.51
N LYS A 169 11.46 -15.42 -0.52
CA LYS A 169 12.49 -14.37 -0.38
C LYS A 169 13.10 -14.37 1.01
N SER A 170 14.34 -13.87 1.12
CA SER A 170 15.05 -13.70 2.39
C SER A 170 14.77 -12.31 2.98
N TRP A 171 14.46 -12.29 4.27
CA TRP A 171 14.10 -11.09 5.02
C TRP A 171 14.87 -11.01 6.33
N LYS A 172 15.38 -9.83 6.65
CA LYS A 172 15.89 -9.47 7.96
C LYS A 172 14.74 -8.88 8.79
N LEU A 173 14.39 -9.52 9.90
CA LEU A 173 13.36 -9.04 10.79
C LEU A 173 13.97 -8.11 11.84
N TYR A 174 13.42 -6.90 11.94
CA TYR A 174 13.72 -5.92 12.97
C TYR A 174 12.49 -5.74 13.88
N LYS A 175 12.74 -5.31 15.12
CA LYS A 175 11.69 -5.03 16.10
C LYS A 175 12.06 -3.78 16.90
N GLY A 176 11.09 -2.90 17.10
CA GLY A 176 11.23 -1.75 17.99
C GLY A 176 9.88 -1.19 18.42
N MET A 177 9.91 0.00 19.04
CA MET A 177 8.72 0.70 19.52
C MET A 177 8.54 2.01 18.78
N ASN A 178 7.30 2.31 18.38
CA ASN A 178 6.89 3.63 17.88
C ASN A 178 5.71 4.10 18.72
N ARG A 179 5.97 5.03 19.66
CA ARG A 179 5.00 5.40 20.71
C ARG A 179 4.50 4.15 21.45
N GLN A 180 3.21 3.87 21.40
CA GLN A 180 2.59 2.69 22.01
C GLN A 180 2.66 1.42 21.16
N MET A 181 3.05 1.53 19.88
CA MET A 181 3.03 0.40 18.95
C MET A 181 4.32 -0.41 19.04
N VAL A 182 4.20 -1.73 19.00
CA VAL A 182 5.31 -2.62 18.66
C VAL A 182 5.41 -2.68 17.14
N VAL A 183 6.57 -2.31 16.60
CA VAL A 183 6.81 -2.32 15.15
C VAL A 183 7.68 -3.52 14.79
N TYR A 184 7.20 -4.34 13.86
CA TYR A 184 7.95 -5.43 13.24
C TYR A 184 8.22 -5.07 11.79
N SER A 185 9.48 -5.03 11.38
CA SER A 185 9.84 -4.69 9.99
C SER A 185 10.64 -5.81 9.37
N PHE A 186 10.08 -6.46 8.36
CA PHE A 186 10.77 -7.41 7.51
C PHE A 186 11.42 -6.67 6.35
N VAL A 187 12.74 -6.56 6.35
CA VAL A 187 13.48 -5.89 5.27
C VAL A 187 14.07 -6.92 4.33
N ALA A 188 13.73 -6.84 3.05
CA ALA A 188 14.26 -7.75 2.05
C ALA A 188 15.80 -7.66 2.01
N SER A 189 16.48 -8.81 1.98
CA SER A 189 17.95 -8.85 1.87
C SER A 189 18.47 -8.30 0.52
N SER A 190 17.59 -8.22 -0.48
CA SER A 190 17.82 -7.61 -1.80
C SER A 190 16.52 -7.00 -2.31
N ALA A 191 16.59 -5.91 -3.08
CA ALA A 191 15.39 -5.22 -3.57
C ALA A 191 14.46 -6.14 -4.38
N VAL A 192 13.18 -6.18 -3.99
CA VAL A 192 12.11 -6.96 -4.63
C VAL A 192 11.24 -6.01 -5.46
N LYS A 193 11.62 -5.80 -6.73
CA LYS A 193 10.90 -4.89 -7.66
C LYS A 193 9.55 -5.45 -8.13
N SER A 194 9.37 -6.76 -8.04
CA SER A 194 8.13 -7.46 -8.33
C SER A 194 7.91 -8.56 -7.29
N PHE A 195 6.92 -8.34 -6.42
CA PHE A 195 6.46 -9.29 -5.42
C PHE A 195 5.19 -9.99 -5.92
N ASN A 196 5.12 -11.31 -5.71
CA ASN A 196 3.92 -12.12 -5.91
C ASN A 196 3.92 -13.20 -4.83
N GLY A 197 3.05 -13.06 -3.85
CA GLY A 197 3.05 -13.95 -2.68
C GLY A 197 1.90 -13.68 -1.72
N ASP A 198 1.90 -14.42 -0.62
CA ASP A 198 0.93 -14.25 0.46
C ASP A 198 1.57 -13.48 1.63
N VAL A 199 1.12 -12.24 1.84
CA VAL A 199 1.58 -11.39 2.95
C VAL A 199 1.24 -12.01 4.31
N ASN A 200 0.28 -12.94 4.37
CA ASN A 200 -0.09 -13.64 5.59
C ASN A 200 1.02 -14.57 6.11
N GLU A 201 2.01 -14.94 5.29
CA GLU A 201 3.18 -15.70 5.77
C GLU A 201 3.98 -14.94 6.84
N PHE A 202 4.08 -13.61 6.71
CA PHE A 202 4.77 -12.75 7.66
C PHE A 202 3.99 -12.65 8.98
N VAL A 203 2.68 -12.47 8.89
CA VAL A 203 1.78 -12.45 10.04
C VAL A 203 1.84 -13.79 10.79
N LYS A 204 1.77 -14.92 10.08
CA LYS A 204 1.90 -16.27 10.66
C LYS A 204 3.25 -16.51 11.31
N TYR A 205 4.33 -15.98 10.74
CA TYR A 205 5.65 -16.04 11.39
C TYR A 205 5.62 -15.28 12.72
N LEU A 206 5.08 -14.06 12.75
CA LEU A 206 5.02 -13.27 13.98
C LEU A 206 4.16 -13.92 15.07
N THR A 207 2.99 -14.47 14.71
CA THR A 207 2.10 -15.13 15.68
C THR A 207 2.68 -16.44 16.22
N SER A 208 3.47 -17.16 15.41
CA SER A 208 4.07 -18.43 15.82
C SER A 208 5.44 -18.30 16.50
N LYS A 209 6.23 -17.27 16.18
CA LYS A 209 7.64 -17.15 16.61
C LYS A 209 7.97 -15.88 17.39
N GLN A 210 7.14 -14.83 17.32
CA GLN A 210 7.47 -13.51 17.89
C GLN A 210 6.45 -13.02 18.93
N GLY A 211 5.49 -13.87 19.31
CA GLY A 211 4.53 -13.59 20.37
C GLY A 211 3.43 -12.59 19.99
N LEU A 212 3.24 -12.30 18.70
CA LEU A 212 2.09 -11.50 18.25
C LEU A 212 0.80 -12.29 18.54
N ASN A 213 -0.12 -11.71 19.31
CA ASN A 213 -1.36 -12.39 19.68
C ASN A 213 -2.25 -12.60 18.44
N ALA A 214 -2.52 -13.85 18.08
CA ALA A 214 -3.35 -14.19 16.92
C ALA A 214 -4.83 -13.73 17.04
N ALA A 215 -5.29 -13.38 18.26
CA ALA A 215 -6.61 -12.80 18.48
C ALA A 215 -6.69 -11.30 18.15
N GLN A 216 -5.54 -10.62 17.93
CA GLN A 216 -5.52 -9.25 17.43
C GLN A 216 -6.27 -9.15 16.10
N ILE A 217 -6.92 -8.02 15.87
CA ILE A 217 -7.69 -7.76 14.66
C ILE A 217 -6.79 -7.04 13.66
N LEU A 218 -6.69 -7.54 12.43
CA LEU A 218 -6.10 -6.79 11.32
C LEU A 218 -7.03 -5.63 10.97
N THR A 219 -6.62 -4.40 11.29
CA THR A 219 -7.47 -3.21 11.15
C THR A 219 -7.21 -2.46 9.85
N SER A 220 -5.98 -2.53 9.33
CA SER A 220 -5.57 -1.88 8.07
C SER A 220 -4.45 -2.67 7.38
N ILE A 221 -4.43 -2.61 6.06
CA ILE A 221 -3.33 -3.08 5.22
C ILE A 221 -3.23 -2.19 3.98
N GLY A 222 -2.01 -1.74 3.69
CA GLY A 222 -1.71 -0.96 2.50
C GLY A 222 -0.29 -1.16 2.01
N ALA A 223 0.05 -0.50 0.91
CA ALA A 223 1.38 -0.54 0.33
C ALA A 223 1.75 0.82 -0.28
N GLY A 224 2.99 1.25 -0.05
CA GLY A 224 3.46 2.58 -0.44
C GLY A 224 4.97 2.74 -0.34
N THR A 225 5.41 4.00 -0.19
CA THR A 225 6.82 4.36 0.01
C THR A 225 6.93 5.40 1.10
N GLU A 226 7.89 5.26 2.00
CA GLU A 226 8.25 6.30 2.98
C GLU A 226 9.54 7.00 2.52
N PRO A 227 9.45 8.22 1.97
CA PRO A 227 10.63 8.99 1.63
C PRO A 227 11.17 9.74 2.85
N PHE A 228 12.51 9.75 2.96
CA PHE A 228 13.25 10.53 3.94
C PHE A 228 13.80 11.80 3.28
N GLU A 229 14.62 11.62 2.24
CA GLU A 229 15.32 12.68 1.51
C GLU A 229 15.57 12.25 0.05
N GLY A 230 15.70 13.23 -0.84
CA GLY A 230 15.94 13.01 -2.26
C GLY A 230 15.27 14.06 -3.15
N SER A 231 15.63 14.10 -4.42
CA SER A 231 15.11 15.07 -5.38
C SER A 231 14.73 14.47 -6.72
N ASN A 232 13.73 15.08 -7.37
CA ASN A 232 13.17 14.61 -8.65
C ASN A 232 12.79 13.12 -8.61
N ALA A 233 12.32 12.69 -7.44
CA ALA A 233 12.05 11.30 -7.17
C ALA A 233 10.69 10.93 -7.74
N VAL A 234 10.62 9.78 -8.41
CA VAL A 234 9.37 9.23 -8.96
C VAL A 234 9.25 7.78 -8.54
N PHE A 235 8.31 7.52 -7.64
CA PHE A 235 7.89 6.17 -7.28
C PHE A 235 6.68 5.78 -8.12
N THR A 236 6.77 4.69 -8.89
CA THR A 236 5.68 4.24 -9.76
C THR A 236 5.28 2.82 -9.41
N THR A 237 4.03 2.61 -9.05
CA THR A 237 3.40 1.29 -8.94
C THR A 237 2.74 0.95 -10.27
N THR A 238 3.36 0.03 -11.02
CA THR A 238 2.87 -0.42 -12.34
C THR A 238 1.82 -1.52 -12.25
N LYS A 239 1.73 -2.18 -11.10
CA LYS A 239 0.70 -3.15 -10.75
C LYS A 239 0.63 -3.27 -9.23
N TYR A 240 -0.55 -3.12 -8.65
CA TYR A 240 -0.83 -3.57 -7.29
C TYR A 240 -2.18 -4.27 -7.22
N THR A 241 -2.19 -5.42 -6.55
CA THR A 241 -3.40 -6.15 -6.16
C THR A 241 -3.26 -6.62 -4.71
N LEU A 242 -4.38 -6.67 -3.99
CA LEU A 242 -4.43 -7.32 -2.68
C LEU A 242 -5.81 -7.96 -2.47
N SER A 243 -5.81 -9.23 -2.05
CA SER A 243 -7.02 -9.97 -1.70
C SER A 243 -6.90 -10.52 -0.28
N VAL A 244 -7.84 -10.11 0.57
CA VAL A 244 -7.97 -10.60 1.95
C VAL A 244 -9.05 -11.67 2.01
N LYS A 245 -8.72 -12.87 2.49
CA LYS A 245 -9.68 -13.96 2.72
C LYS A 245 -9.61 -14.46 4.14
#